data_AF-A0A1G7FLP4-F1
#
_entry.id   AF-A0A1G7FLP4-F1
#
_cell.length_a   1.000
_cell.length_b   1.000
_cell.length_c   1.000
_cell.angle_alpha   90.00
_cell.angle_beta   90.00
_cell.angle_gamma   90.00
#
_symmetry.space_group_name_H-M   'P 1'
#
loop_
_entity.id
_entity.type
_entity.pdbx_description
1 polymer ?
#
loop_
_entity_poly.entity_id
_entity_poly.type
_entity_poly.pdbx_seq_one_letter_code
_entity_poly.pdbx_strand_id
1 'polypeptide(L)'
;MARLKAAEADYKKSQGRELYSKGFSITNISEIIGIGVKTLSKWREEEDWDEEKELQTLKPTSIRRLTLKCALAIEKGEPMPYKADDIAKIVAAFDRITDSKKIAVYTMESIDNFCAFMLEKAGKATGKKRDELLNQIKAVRPYFDEYITQLLSDD
;
A
#
# COMPACT_ATOMS: atom_id res chain seq x y z
N MET A 1 33.65 -4.97 -9.25
CA MET A 1 32.21 -4.75 -8.95
C MET A 1 31.63 -3.91 -10.08
N ALA A 2 30.69 -4.47 -10.84
CA ALA A 2 30.03 -3.71 -11.91
C ALA A 2 29.16 -2.61 -11.28
N ARG A 3 29.40 -1.35 -11.66
CA ARG A 3 28.54 -0.22 -11.29
C ARG A 3 27.15 -0.48 -11.89
N LEU A 4 26.12 -0.52 -11.06
CA LEU A 4 24.73 -0.46 -11.55
C LEU A 4 24.58 0.76 -12.47
N LYS A 5 23.87 0.59 -13.59
CA LYS A 5 23.45 1.73 -14.42
C LYS A 5 22.46 2.57 -13.61
N ALA A 6 22.52 3.90 -13.74
CA ALA A 6 21.73 4.82 -12.92
C ALA A 6 20.23 4.50 -12.92
N ALA A 7 19.64 4.21 -14.08
CA ALA A 7 18.22 3.83 -14.19
C ALA A 7 17.86 2.54 -13.45
N GLU A 8 18.78 1.57 -13.39
CA GLU A 8 18.58 0.31 -12.68
C GLU A 8 18.74 0.49 -11.16
N ALA A 9 19.63 1.39 -10.74
CA ALA A 9 19.75 1.79 -9.35
C ALA A 9 18.48 2.51 -8.86
N ASP A 10 17.96 3.47 -9.62
CA ASP A 10 16.73 4.20 -9.27
C ASP A 10 15.51 3.27 -9.21
N TYR A 11 15.39 2.35 -10.16
CA TYR A 11 14.33 1.34 -10.14
C TYR A 11 14.39 0.47 -8.89
N LYS A 12 15.57 -0.07 -8.56
CA LYS A 12 15.76 -0.89 -7.36
C LYS A 12 15.61 -0.09 -6.07
N LYS A 13 15.98 1.19 -6.06
CA LYS A 13 15.77 2.11 -4.94
C LYS A 13 14.29 2.31 -4.67
N SER A 14 13.51 2.56 -5.72
CA SER A 14 12.04 2.66 -5.64
C SER A 14 11.39 1.37 -5.14
N GLN A 15 11.79 0.21 -5.67
CA GLN A 15 11.31 -1.10 -5.19
C GLN A 15 11.68 -1.34 -3.72
N GLY A 16 12.89 -0.99 -3.32
CA GLY A 16 13.34 -1.09 -1.93
C GLY A 16 12.50 -0.23 -0.98
N ARG A 17 12.21 1.02 -1.38
CA ARG A 17 11.34 1.93 -0.63
C ARG A 17 9.94 1.36 -0.47
N GLU A 18 9.33 0.88 -1.55
CA GLU A 18 7.98 0.30 -1.52
C GLU A 18 7.90 -0.92 -0.57
N LEU A 19 8.87 -1.83 -0.64
CA LEU A 19 8.92 -3.00 0.24
C LEU A 19 9.15 -2.60 1.71
N TYR A 20 9.98 -1.59 1.96
CA TYR A 20 10.22 -1.09 3.30
C TYR A 20 8.97 -0.46 3.93
N SER A 21 8.22 0.35 3.16
CA SER A 21 6.94 0.92 3.58
C SER A 21 5.89 -0.15 3.86
N LYS A 22 5.93 -1.29 3.16
CA LYS A 22 5.09 -2.48 3.43
C LYS A 22 5.54 -3.29 4.66
N GLY A 23 6.60 -2.87 5.35
CA GLY A 23 7.04 -3.46 6.61
C GLY A 23 8.17 -4.50 6.51
N PHE A 24 8.73 -4.74 5.33
CA PHE A 24 9.85 -5.67 5.18
C PHE A 24 11.13 -5.11 5.84
N SER A 25 11.95 -5.99 6.42
CA SER A 25 13.26 -5.60 6.95
C SER A 25 14.25 -5.31 5.82
N ILE A 26 15.24 -4.46 6.06
CA ILE A 26 16.30 -4.18 5.08
C ILE A 26 17.04 -5.46 4.65
N THR A 27 17.20 -6.42 5.55
CA THR A 27 17.80 -7.73 5.26
C THR A 27 16.94 -8.52 4.25
N ASN A 28 15.63 -8.60 4.46
CA ASN A 28 14.74 -9.31 3.53
C ASN A 28 14.69 -8.60 2.17
N ILE A 29 14.67 -7.27 2.17
CA ILE A 29 14.68 -6.48 0.93
C ILE A 29 15.98 -6.73 0.16
N SER A 30 17.12 -6.76 0.85
CA SER A 30 18.43 -7.06 0.26
C SER A 30 18.42 -8.39 -0.49
N GLU A 31 17.76 -9.42 0.05
CA GLU A 31 17.61 -10.73 -0.58
C GLU A 31 16.66 -10.70 -1.79
N ILE A 32 15.56 -9.95 -1.69
CA ILE A 32 14.54 -9.86 -2.75
C ILE A 32 15.05 -9.11 -3.99
N ILE A 33 15.71 -7.96 -3.81
CA ILE A 33 16.10 -7.09 -4.93
C ILE A 33 17.59 -7.19 -5.31
N GLY A 34 18.37 -7.93 -4.51
CA GLY A 34 19.79 -8.16 -4.74
C GLY A 34 20.66 -6.90 -4.59
N ILE A 35 20.28 -5.96 -3.71
CA ILE A 35 21.08 -4.79 -3.33
C ILE A 35 21.62 -5.01 -1.93
N GLY A 36 22.91 -4.75 -1.71
CA GLY A 36 23.52 -4.95 -0.39
C GLY A 36 22.89 -4.08 0.70
N VAL A 37 22.74 -4.65 1.90
CA VAL A 37 22.18 -4.01 3.10
C VAL A 37 22.73 -2.60 3.34
N LYS A 38 24.04 -2.38 3.22
CA LYS A 38 24.65 -1.05 3.42
C LYS A 38 24.12 0.02 2.47
N THR A 39 23.89 -0.35 1.21
CA THR A 39 23.35 0.55 0.18
C THR A 39 21.88 0.86 0.47
N LEU A 40 21.10 -0.14 0.87
CA LEU A 40 19.70 0.05 1.27
C LEU A 40 19.57 0.90 2.54
N SER A 41 20.40 0.68 3.56
CA SER A 41 20.43 1.51 4.77
C SER A 41 20.74 2.97 4.45
N LYS A 42 21.72 3.20 3.57
CA LYS A 42 22.05 4.54 3.10
C LYS A 42 20.85 5.20 2.38
N TRP A 43 20.19 4.48 1.48
CA TRP A 43 19.02 5.02 0.78
C TRP A 43 17.84 5.30 1.71
N ARG A 44 17.61 4.45 2.72
CA ARG A 44 16.62 4.66 3.76
C ARG A 44 16.85 5.97 4.51
N GLU A 45 18.10 6.25 4.88
CA GLU A 45 18.47 7.47 5.60
C GLU A 45 18.44 8.72 4.71
N GLU A 46 18.89 8.63 3.45
CA GLU A 46 18.96 9.77 2.53
C GLU A 46 17.59 10.24 2.01
N GLU A 47 16.57 9.37 2.05
CA GLU A 47 15.23 9.65 1.52
C GLU A 47 14.12 9.45 2.55
N ASP A 48 14.46 9.44 3.84
CA ASP A 48 13.51 9.37 4.95
C ASP A 48 12.43 8.28 4.77
N TRP A 49 12.84 7.07 4.39
CA TRP A 49 11.88 5.98 4.17
C TRP A 49 11.10 5.62 5.44
N ASP A 50 11.63 5.97 6.62
CA ASP A 50 10.93 5.82 7.89
C ASP A 50 9.72 6.74 8.00
N GLU A 51 9.81 8.00 7.53
CA GLU A 51 8.67 8.91 7.52
C GLU A 51 7.60 8.41 6.55
N GLU A 52 7.99 7.97 5.35
CA GLU A 52 7.06 7.37 4.39
C GLU A 52 6.36 6.12 4.97
N LYS A 53 7.11 5.28 5.69
CA LYS A 53 6.56 4.11 6.38
C LYS A 53 5.60 4.52 7.49
N GLU A 54 5.94 5.53 8.27
CA GLU A 54 5.03 6.07 9.31
C GLU A 54 3.75 6.60 8.69
N LEU A 55 3.83 7.37 7.60
CA LEU A 55 2.68 7.89 6.85
C LEU A 55 1.80 6.75 6.30
N GLN A 56 2.40 5.71 5.74
CA GLN A 56 1.69 4.50 5.26
C GLN A 56 1.04 3.70 6.40
N THR A 57 1.58 3.78 7.62
CA THR A 57 1.00 3.14 8.81
C THR A 57 -0.03 4.02 9.54
N LEU A 58 -0.20 5.30 9.17
CA LEU A 58 -1.28 6.15 9.66
C LEU A 58 -2.63 5.66 9.10
N LYS A 59 -3.19 4.68 9.80
CA LYS A 59 -4.50 4.09 9.51
C LYS A 59 -5.64 4.96 10.08
N PRO A 60 -6.89 4.77 9.63
CA PRO A 60 -8.08 5.38 10.27
C PRO A 60 -8.13 5.18 11.79
N THR A 61 -7.61 4.03 12.26
CA THR A 61 -7.49 3.73 13.69
C THR A 61 -6.60 4.71 14.46
N SER A 62 -5.60 5.32 13.81
CA SER A 62 -4.77 6.37 14.39
C SER A 62 -5.58 7.65 14.66
N ILE A 63 -6.49 8.02 13.76
CA ILE A 63 -7.39 9.16 13.96
C ILE A 63 -8.44 8.85 15.02
N ARG A 64 -9.03 7.64 14.98
CA ARG A 64 -9.92 7.15 16.05
C ARG A 64 -9.24 7.25 17.43
N ARG A 65 -7.95 6.92 17.52
CA ARG A 65 -7.16 7.05 18.75
C ARG A 65 -6.99 8.50 19.20
N LEU A 66 -6.85 9.46 18.28
CA LEU A 66 -6.81 10.89 18.63
C LEU A 66 -8.15 11.35 19.22
N THR A 67 -9.26 10.96 18.61
CA THR A 67 -10.61 11.25 19.12
C THR A 67 -10.83 10.66 20.51
N LEU A 68 -10.41 9.40 20.73
CA LEU A 68 -10.51 8.73 22.03
C LEU A 68 -9.66 9.41 23.12
N LYS A 69 -8.46 9.92 22.78
CA LYS A 69 -7.64 10.68 23.72
C LYS A 69 -8.32 11.96 24.17
N CYS A 70 -9.01 12.66 23.27
CA CYS A 70 -9.78 13.85 23.65
C CYS A 70 -10.99 13.49 24.52
N ALA A 71 -11.71 12.39 24.22
CA ALA A 71 -12.79 11.91 25.07
C ALA A 71 -12.30 11.56 26.49
N LEU A 72 -11.14 10.91 26.61
CA LEU A 72 -10.53 10.58 27.89
C LEU A 72 -10.11 11.83 28.68
N ALA A 73 -9.57 12.86 28.01
CA ALA A 73 -9.23 14.12 28.66
C ALA A 73 -10.49 14.82 29.22
N ILE A 74 -11.61 14.78 28.48
CA ILE A 74 -12.90 15.30 28.95
C ILE A 74 -13.38 14.53 30.20
N GLU A 75 -13.32 13.20 30.19
CA GLU A 75 -13.71 12.36 31.33
C GLU A 75 -12.90 12.69 32.59
N LYS A 76 -11.62 13.01 32.43
CA LYS A 76 -10.71 13.35 33.53
C LYS A 76 -10.75 14.82 33.96
N GLY A 77 -11.49 15.68 33.25
CA GLY A 77 -11.43 17.13 33.47
C GLY A 77 -10.08 17.78 33.11
N GLU A 78 -9.30 17.10 32.26
CA GLU A 78 -7.99 17.55 31.79
C GLU A 78 -8.13 18.42 30.53
N PRO A 79 -7.18 19.33 30.26
CA PRO A 79 -7.15 20.07 29.00
C PRO A 79 -7.02 19.11 27.81
N MET A 80 -7.80 19.36 26.76
CA MET A 80 -7.77 18.51 25.57
C MET A 80 -6.39 18.60 24.88
N PRO A 81 -5.79 17.47 24.50
CA PRO A 81 -4.49 17.45 23.83
C PRO A 81 -4.52 18.09 22.43
N TYR A 82 -5.70 18.14 21.81
CA TYR A 82 -5.93 18.75 20.50
C TYR A 82 -7.28 19.48 20.49
N LYS A 83 -7.44 20.48 19.62
CA LYS A 83 -8.72 21.18 19.46
C LYS A 83 -9.73 20.26 18.76
N ALA A 84 -10.96 20.22 19.27
CA ALA A 84 -12.02 19.39 18.71
C ALA A 84 -12.34 19.72 17.24
N ASP A 85 -12.30 21.00 16.85
CA ASP A 85 -12.52 21.45 15.47
C ASP A 85 -11.45 20.92 14.49
N ASP A 86 -10.18 20.92 14.90
CA ASP A 86 -9.09 20.39 14.07
C ASP A 86 -9.23 18.88 13.88
N ILE A 87 -9.63 18.14 14.92
CA ILE A 87 -9.91 16.71 14.82
C ILE A 87 -11.09 16.45 13.88
N ALA A 88 -12.18 17.20 14.00
CA ALA A 88 -13.36 17.04 13.14
C ALA A 88 -13.02 17.27 11.66
N LYS A 89 -12.16 18.24 11.35
CA LYS A 89 -11.68 18.50 9.98
C LYS A 89 -10.80 17.37 9.46
N ILE A 90 -9.89 16.85 10.29
CA ILE A 90 -9.02 15.72 9.93
C ILE A 90 -9.88 14.47 9.68
N VAL A 91 -10.84 14.16 10.56
CA VAL A 91 -11.78 13.05 10.41
C VAL A 91 -12.57 13.19 9.10
N ALA A 92 -13.16 14.36 8.84
CA ALA A 92 -13.94 14.57 7.62
C ALA A 92 -13.10 14.50 6.33
N ALA A 93 -11.85 14.96 6.36
CA ALA A 93 -10.92 14.80 5.24
C ALA A 93 -10.55 13.33 5.04
N PHE A 94 -10.39 12.59 6.13
CA PHE A 94 -10.00 11.19 6.11
C PHE A 94 -11.14 10.27 5.64
N ASP A 95 -12.36 10.45 6.14
CA ASP A 95 -13.57 9.73 5.70
C ASP A 95 -13.82 9.87 4.19
N ARG A 96 -13.40 10.99 3.58
CA ARG A 96 -13.49 11.18 2.13
C ARG A 96 -12.49 10.36 1.34
N ILE A 97 -11.34 10.03 1.94
CA ILE A 97 -10.20 9.35 1.30
C ILE A 97 -10.23 7.84 1.59
N THR A 98 -10.72 7.42 2.77
CA THR A 98 -10.70 6.02 3.24
C THR A 98 -12.05 5.33 3.23
N ASP A 99 -13.01 5.84 2.45
CA ASP A 99 -14.28 5.17 2.22
C ASP A 99 -14.00 3.81 1.56
N SER A 100 -14.04 2.73 2.36
CA SER A 100 -13.62 1.39 1.93
C SER A 100 -14.47 0.90 0.77
N LYS A 101 -15.71 1.40 0.62
CA LYS A 101 -16.54 1.17 -0.57
C LYS A 101 -15.98 1.84 -1.80
N LYS A 102 -15.46 3.07 -1.73
CA LYS A 102 -14.77 3.70 -2.86
C LYS A 102 -13.48 2.97 -3.20
N ILE A 103 -12.70 2.57 -2.19
CA ILE A 103 -11.47 1.79 -2.40
C ILE A 103 -11.81 0.45 -3.06
N ALA A 104 -12.84 -0.25 -2.59
CA ALA A 104 -13.32 -1.50 -3.19
C ALA A 104 -13.75 -1.29 -4.64
N VAL A 105 -14.56 -0.27 -4.93
CA VAL A 105 -15.01 0.06 -6.31
C VAL A 105 -13.82 0.35 -7.24
N TYR A 106 -12.88 1.20 -6.84
CA TYR A 106 -11.69 1.50 -7.66
C TYR A 106 -10.77 0.29 -7.84
N THR A 107 -10.67 -0.56 -6.81
CA THR A 107 -9.90 -1.80 -6.87
C THR A 107 -10.54 -2.79 -7.84
N MET A 108 -11.87 -2.97 -7.77
CA MET A 108 -12.64 -3.79 -8.71
C MET A 108 -12.45 -3.31 -10.15
N GLU A 109 -12.59 -2.00 -10.40
CA GLU A 109 -12.42 -1.42 -11.74
C GLU A 109 -11.00 -1.63 -12.27
N SER A 110 -9.97 -1.43 -11.43
CA SER A 110 -8.57 -1.66 -11.80
C SER A 110 -8.29 -3.11 -12.18
N ILE A 111 -8.86 -4.06 -11.44
CA ILE A 111 -8.70 -5.49 -11.69
C ILE A 111 -9.45 -5.91 -12.95
N ASP A 112 -10.68 -5.44 -13.14
CA ASP A 112 -11.45 -5.75 -14.35
C ASP A 112 -10.75 -5.22 -15.59
N ASN A 113 -10.21 -4.00 -15.54
CA ASN A 113 -9.40 -3.42 -16.62
C ASN A 113 -8.13 -4.23 -16.88
N PHE A 114 -7.44 -4.69 -15.82
CA PHE A 114 -6.25 -5.54 -15.97
C PHE A 114 -6.58 -6.92 -16.54
N CYS A 115 -7.66 -7.55 -16.06
CA CYS A 115 -8.15 -8.82 -16.59
C CYS A 115 -8.56 -8.67 -18.06
N ALA A 116 -9.24 -7.58 -18.44
CA ALA A 116 -9.58 -7.28 -19.83
C ALA A 116 -8.32 -7.15 -20.71
N PHE A 117 -7.31 -6.43 -20.25
CA PHE A 117 -6.00 -6.33 -20.92
C PHE A 117 -5.33 -7.70 -21.10
N MET A 118 -5.35 -8.55 -20.07
CA MET A 118 -4.78 -9.89 -20.12
C MET A 118 -5.57 -10.82 -21.05
N LEU A 119 -6.91 -10.70 -21.07
CA LEU A 119 -7.77 -11.42 -22.00
C LEU A 119 -7.52 -10.99 -23.45
N GLU A 120 -7.34 -9.69 -23.70
CA GLU A 120 -7.00 -9.17 -25.02
C GLU A 120 -5.65 -9.74 -25.50
N LYS A 121 -4.64 -9.77 -24.62
CA LYS A 121 -3.36 -10.43 -24.90
C LYS A 121 -3.52 -11.92 -25.19
N ALA A 122 -4.35 -12.62 -24.41
CA ALA A 122 -4.62 -14.04 -24.63
C ALA A 122 -5.34 -14.29 -25.97
N GLY A 123 -6.27 -13.42 -26.35
CA GLY A 123 -6.98 -13.46 -27.64
C GLY A 123 -6.06 -13.24 -28.84
N LYS A 124 -5.01 -12.43 -28.68
CA LYS A 124 -3.96 -12.21 -29.69
C LYS A 124 -2.89 -13.31 -29.71
N ALA A 125 -2.87 -14.20 -28.72
CA ALA A 125 -1.92 -15.31 -28.61
C ALA A 125 -2.51 -16.62 -29.15
N THR A 126 -1.63 -17.58 -29.46
CA THR A 126 -2.02 -18.92 -29.92
C THR A 126 -1.28 -20.00 -29.14
N GLY A 127 -1.88 -21.20 -29.11
CA GLY A 127 -1.32 -22.38 -28.45
C GLY A 127 -1.01 -22.17 -26.95
N LYS A 128 0.09 -22.76 -26.50
CA LYS A 128 0.48 -22.81 -25.08
C LYS A 128 0.48 -21.45 -24.36
N LYS A 129 0.89 -20.38 -25.06
CA LYS A 129 0.96 -19.03 -24.48
C LYS A 129 -0.41 -18.44 -24.17
N ARG A 130 -1.42 -18.76 -24.99
CA ARG A 130 -2.81 -18.38 -24.71
C ARG A 130 -3.32 -19.11 -23.47
N ASP A 131 -3.05 -20.41 -23.38
CA ASP A 131 -3.50 -21.22 -22.25
C ASP A 131 -2.84 -20.78 -20.93
N GLU A 132 -1.55 -20.43 -20.96
CA GLU A 132 -0.83 -19.86 -19.80
C GLU A 132 -1.47 -18.56 -19.30
N LEU A 133 -1.77 -17.62 -20.21
CA LEU A 133 -2.40 -16.35 -19.84
C LEU A 133 -3.80 -16.56 -19.24
N LEU A 134 -4.60 -17.46 -19.83
CA LEU A 134 -5.93 -17.78 -19.29
C LEU A 134 -5.86 -18.43 -17.91
N ASN A 135 -4.89 -19.31 -17.68
CA ASN A 135 -4.69 -19.96 -16.39
C ASN A 135 -4.25 -18.97 -15.32
N GLN A 136 -3.38 -18.01 -15.64
CA GLN A 136 -2.99 -16.94 -14.71
C GLN A 136 -4.19 -16.08 -14.30
N ILE A 137 -5.04 -15.68 -15.24
CA ILE A 137 -6.25 -14.91 -14.94
C ILE A 137 -7.17 -15.70 -13.98
N LYS A 138 -7.40 -16.98 -14.27
CA LYS A 138 -8.23 -17.86 -13.43
C LYS A 138 -7.65 -18.08 -12.03
N ALA A 139 -6.33 -18.16 -11.91
CA ALA A 139 -5.67 -18.35 -10.62
C ALA A 139 -5.71 -17.09 -9.75
N VAL A 140 -5.59 -15.91 -10.36
CA VAL A 140 -5.49 -14.64 -9.64
C VAL A 140 -6.87 -14.06 -9.27
N ARG A 141 -7.90 -14.27 -10.11
CA ARG A 141 -9.25 -13.71 -9.87
C ARG A 141 -9.85 -14.05 -8.49
N PRO A 142 -9.79 -15.31 -7.99
CA PRO A 142 -10.36 -15.64 -6.69
C PRO A 142 -9.70 -14.89 -5.52
N TYR A 143 -8.38 -14.69 -5.55
CA TYR A 143 -7.68 -13.92 -4.52
C TYR A 143 -8.08 -12.45 -4.51
N PHE A 144 -8.40 -11.91 -5.69
CA PHE A 144 -8.93 -10.56 -5.79
C PHE A 144 -10.36 -10.46 -5.25
N ASP A 145 -11.22 -11.43 -5.58
CA ASP A 145 -12.58 -11.46 -5.05
C ASP A 145 -12.58 -11.60 -3.50
N GLU A 146 -11.65 -12.39 -2.95
CA GLU A 146 -11.41 -12.48 -1.50
C GLU A 146 -10.97 -11.15 -0.90
N TYR A 147 -10.02 -10.45 -1.53
CA TYR A 147 -9.56 -9.14 -1.08
C TYR A 147 -10.66 -8.07 -1.13
N ILE A 148 -11.48 -8.03 -2.19
CA ILE A 148 -12.63 -7.12 -2.27
C ILE A 148 -13.64 -7.43 -1.15
N THR A 149 -13.90 -8.71 -0.90
CA THR A 149 -14.80 -9.13 0.18
C THR A 149 -14.29 -8.66 1.54
N GLN A 150 -12.98 -8.74 1.77
CA GLN A 150 -12.35 -8.21 2.98
C GLN A 150 -12.52 -6.69 3.09
N LEU A 151 -12.26 -5.94 2.02
CA LEU A 151 -12.43 -4.48 2.00
C LEU A 151 -13.88 -4.03 2.29
N LEU A 152 -14.86 -4.81 1.84
CA LEU A 152 -16.28 -4.53 2.08
C LEU A 152 -16.76 -4.99 3.47
N SER A 153 -16.02 -5.87 4.14
CA SER A 153 -16.35 -6.40 5.47
C SER A 153 -15.72 -5.61 6.62
N ASP A 154 -14.67 -4.84 6.33
CA ASP A 154 -13.93 -4.00 7.31
C ASP A 154 -14.54 -2.59 7.50
N ASP A 155 -15.70 -2.30 6.88
CA ASP A 155 -16.58 -1.13 7.09
C ASP A 155 -17.73 -1.43 8.08
#